data_AF-A0A8R7TTB9-F1
#
_entry.id   AF-A0A8R7TTB9-F1
#
_cell.length_a   1.000
_cell.length_b   1.000
_cell.length_c   1.000
_cell.angle_alpha   90.00
_cell.angle_beta   90.00
_cell.angle_gamma   90.00
#
_symmetry.space_group_name_H-M   'P 1'
#
loop_
_entity.id
_entity.type
_entity.pdbx_description
1 polymer ?
#
loop_
_entity_poly.entity_id
_entity_poly.type
_entity_poly.pdbx_seq_one_letter_code
_entity_poly.pdbx_strand_id
1 'polypeptide(L)'
;MAPPPPLDEDDDYEDPLEEAICAQRVRLSEQEVCNLWDNFLPRADLIGAPFVTRLTSTMIDQHVMKLPKSLSESCGIEADEEGYAGIRLTARGPVTTCAYGVDTDGHTHLSTDGWKSFLVDKNLHVGQAILITIRNTNRQGLKMMIIIDII
;
A
#
# COMPACT_ATOMS: atom_id res chain seq x y z
N MET A 1 43.58 -29.43 -7.65
CA MET A 1 42.29 -28.73 -7.49
C MET A 1 42.58 -27.44 -6.75
N ALA A 2 42.33 -26.29 -7.38
CA ALA A 2 42.44 -24.99 -6.74
C ALA A 2 41.24 -24.79 -5.78
N PRO A 3 41.36 -23.96 -4.73
CA PRO A 3 40.21 -23.59 -3.89
C PRO A 3 39.14 -22.90 -4.74
N PRO A 4 37.84 -23.05 -4.42
CA PRO A 4 36.81 -22.29 -5.10
C PRO A 4 37.06 -20.78 -4.91
N PRO A 5 36.73 -19.95 -5.91
CA PRO A 5 36.81 -18.51 -5.76
C PRO A 5 35.89 -18.07 -4.59
N PRO A 6 36.23 -16.96 -3.91
CA PRO A 6 35.34 -16.40 -2.89
C PRO A 6 33.98 -16.10 -3.55
N LEU A 7 32.90 -16.40 -2.83
CA LEU A 7 31.57 -15.99 -3.23
C LEU A 7 31.59 -14.46 -3.23
N ASP A 8 31.31 -13.85 -4.39
CA ASP A 8 30.96 -12.44 -4.47
C ASP A 8 29.74 -12.25 -3.55
N GLU A 9 29.97 -11.72 -2.35
CA GLU A 9 28.92 -11.20 -1.48
C GLU A 9 28.43 -9.86 -2.05
N ASP A 10 27.99 -9.86 -3.31
CA ASP A 10 27.07 -8.83 -3.82
C ASP A 10 25.67 -9.20 -3.29
N ASP A 11 25.52 -9.11 -1.97
CA ASP A 11 24.20 -8.98 -1.34
C ASP A 11 23.80 -7.50 -1.45
N ASP A 12 23.75 -6.99 -2.69
CA ASP A 12 22.92 -5.84 -3.08
C ASP A 12 21.44 -6.32 -3.04
N TYR A 13 21.04 -6.88 -1.90
CA TYR A 13 19.64 -6.96 -1.51
C TYR A 13 19.24 -5.52 -1.16
N GLU A 14 19.18 -4.64 -2.16
CA GLU A 14 18.42 -3.41 -2.04
C GLU A 14 17.04 -3.84 -1.58
N ASP A 15 16.72 -3.58 -0.31
CA ASP A 15 15.47 -4.01 0.25
C ASP A 15 14.37 -3.38 -0.62
N PRO A 16 13.45 -4.17 -1.19
CA PRO A 16 12.35 -3.63 -1.98
C PRO A 16 11.58 -2.52 -1.25
N LEU A 17 11.65 -2.49 0.09
CA LEU A 17 11.14 -1.45 0.95
C LEU A 17 11.95 -0.15 0.87
N GLU A 18 13.29 -0.21 0.95
CA GLU A 18 14.16 0.97 0.80
C GLU A 18 14.05 1.56 -0.61
N GLU A 19 14.00 0.71 -1.64
CA GLU A 19 13.76 1.14 -3.02
C GLU A 19 12.38 1.81 -3.15
N ALA A 20 11.32 1.23 -2.57
CA ALA A 20 9.96 1.81 -2.61
C ALA A 20 9.88 3.18 -1.92
N ILE A 21 10.54 3.36 -0.78
CA ILE A 21 10.61 4.65 -0.06
C ILE A 21 11.37 5.67 -0.91
N CYS A 22 12.54 5.29 -1.45
CA CYS A 22 13.37 6.15 -2.28
C CYS A 22 12.67 6.56 -3.58
N ALA A 23 12.01 5.61 -4.26
CA ALA A 23 11.26 5.83 -5.49
C ALA A 23 10.10 6.82 -5.30
N GLN A 24 9.46 6.80 -4.13
CA GLN A 24 8.31 7.66 -3.82
C GLN A 24 8.71 9.03 -3.26
N ARG A 25 10.01 9.26 -2.99
CA ARG A 25 10.56 10.51 -2.44
C ARG A 25 9.86 10.97 -1.16
N VAL A 26 9.29 10.04 -0.39
CA VAL A 26 8.63 10.37 0.88
C VAL A 26 9.71 10.51 1.93
N ARG A 27 9.82 11.72 2.50
CA ARG A 27 10.74 11.96 3.62
C ARG A 27 10.12 11.44 4.91
N LEU A 28 10.67 10.33 5.41
CA LEU A 28 10.35 9.75 6.71
C LEU A 28 11.34 10.24 7.77
N SER A 29 10.88 10.32 9.00
CA SER A 29 11.70 10.49 10.20
C SER A 29 12.30 9.14 10.62
N GLU A 30 13.35 9.15 11.44
CA GLU A 30 13.98 7.93 11.96
C GLU A 30 12.96 7.03 12.68
N GLN A 31 12.03 7.63 13.44
CA GLN A 31 10.97 6.88 14.10
C GLN A 31 10.00 6.23 13.11
N GLU A 32 9.60 6.93 12.05
CA GLU A 32 8.72 6.38 11.00
C GLU A 32 9.42 5.25 10.24
N VAL A 33 10.74 5.32 10.06
CA VAL A 33 11.54 4.23 9.48
C VAL A 33 11.54 3.01 10.41
N CYS A 34 11.78 3.19 11.71
CA CYS A 34 11.71 2.08 12.67
C CYS A 34 10.32 1.41 12.69
N ASN A 35 9.26 2.23 12.72
CA ASN A 35 7.89 1.73 12.71
C ASN A 35 7.54 1.03 11.39
N LEU A 36 8.11 1.47 10.28
CA LEU A 36 7.95 0.82 8.99
C LEU A 36 8.52 -0.61 9.03
N TRP A 37 9.73 -0.78 9.55
CA TRP A 37 10.36 -2.09 9.71
C TRP A 37 9.58 -3.03 10.63
N ASP A 38 9.02 -2.50 11.73
CA ASP A 38 8.18 -3.29 12.64
C ASP A 38 6.87 -3.77 12.00
N ASN A 39 6.30 -2.96 11.10
CA ASN A 39 5.05 -3.27 10.41
C ASN A 39 5.26 -4.08 9.13
N PHE A 40 6.44 -3.98 8.51
CA PHE A 40 6.80 -4.70 7.30
C PHE A 40 7.20 -6.13 7.63
N LEU A 41 6.21 -7.01 7.75
CA LEU A 41 6.45 -8.45 7.65
C LEU A 41 6.36 -8.82 6.17
N PRO A 42 7.47 -9.16 5.47
CA PRO A 42 7.41 -9.69 4.12
C PRO A 42 6.59 -10.96 4.16
N ARG A 43 5.39 -10.90 3.56
CA ARG A 43 4.48 -12.04 3.50
C ARG A 43 4.29 -12.42 2.05
N ALA A 44 4.27 -13.73 1.80
CA ALA A 44 4.07 -14.31 0.48
C ALA A 44 2.71 -14.00 -0.16
N ASP A 45 1.78 -13.36 0.57
CA ASP A 45 0.44 -12.98 0.10
C ASP A 45 0.33 -11.52 -0.39
N LEU A 46 1.44 -10.77 -0.40
CA LEU A 46 1.49 -9.41 -0.93
C LEU A 46 1.35 -9.39 -2.46
N ILE A 47 0.57 -8.44 -2.95
CA ILE A 47 0.42 -8.16 -4.38
C ILE A 47 1.17 -6.86 -4.69
N GLY A 48 2.20 -6.97 -5.54
CA GLY A 48 3.04 -5.82 -5.90
C GLY A 48 3.88 -5.30 -4.74
N ALA A 49 4.59 -4.20 -4.98
CA ALA A 49 5.39 -3.53 -3.97
C ALA A 49 4.49 -2.76 -2.97
N PRO A 50 4.81 -2.78 -1.66
CA PRO A 50 4.23 -1.85 -0.71
C PRO A 50 4.57 -0.41 -1.10
N PHE A 51 3.80 0.54 -0.59
CA PHE A 51 4.14 1.93 -0.77
C PHE A 51 3.79 2.77 0.45
N VAL A 52 4.59 3.81 0.66
CA VAL A 52 4.46 4.71 1.78
C VAL A 52 3.97 6.06 1.26
N THR A 53 3.05 6.68 1.97
CA THR A 53 2.62 8.03 1.62
C THR A 53 2.28 8.84 2.87
N ARG A 54 2.34 10.16 2.73
CA ARG A 54 1.79 11.06 3.75
C ARG A 54 0.37 11.42 3.38
N LEU A 55 -0.55 11.25 4.33
CA LEU A 55 -1.94 11.63 4.16
C LEU A 55 -2.04 13.12 3.83
N THR A 56 -2.62 13.45 2.69
CA THR A 56 -2.80 14.84 2.24
C THR A 56 -4.18 15.37 2.64
N SER A 57 -4.39 16.68 2.57
CA SER A 57 -5.73 17.28 2.74
C SER A 57 -6.72 16.76 1.70
N THR A 58 -6.27 16.46 0.48
CA THR A 58 -7.10 15.81 -0.54
C THR A 58 -7.61 14.44 -0.08
N MET A 59 -6.76 13.64 0.57
CA MET A 59 -7.14 12.33 1.10
C MET A 59 -8.04 12.44 2.33
N ILE A 60 -7.76 13.36 3.25
CA ILE A 60 -8.48 13.45 4.53
C ILE A 60 -9.73 14.32 4.43
N ASP A 61 -9.60 15.55 3.96
CA ASP A 61 -10.68 16.54 3.99
C ASP A 61 -11.61 16.39 2.78
N GLN A 62 -11.05 16.11 1.61
CA GLN A 62 -11.81 15.92 0.36
C GLN A 62 -12.20 14.47 0.12
N HIS A 63 -11.67 13.54 0.92
CA HIS A 63 -11.95 12.10 0.83
C HIS A 63 -11.63 11.50 -0.55
N VAL A 64 -10.61 12.03 -1.23
CA VAL A 64 -10.15 11.53 -2.53
C VAL A 64 -8.87 10.71 -2.31
N MET A 65 -8.98 9.40 -2.47
CA MET A 65 -7.85 8.48 -2.36
C MET A 65 -7.56 7.84 -3.72
N LYS A 66 -6.36 8.09 -4.24
CA LYS A 66 -5.82 7.44 -5.43
C LYS A 66 -4.63 6.57 -5.05
N LEU A 67 -4.54 5.42 -5.68
CA LEU A 67 -3.44 4.48 -5.49
C LEU A 67 -2.44 4.59 -6.66
N PRO A 68 -1.17 4.20 -6.46
CA PRO A 68 -0.17 4.18 -7.52
C PRO A 68 -0.61 3.30 -8.69
N LYS A 69 -0.24 3.69 -9.92
CA LYS A 69 -0.58 2.94 -11.14
C LYS A 69 -0.05 1.50 -11.13
N SER A 70 1.12 1.28 -10.52
CA SER A 70 1.73 -0.05 -10.36
C SER A 70 0.83 -1.04 -9.60
N LEU A 71 -0.13 -0.54 -8.81
CA LEU A 71 -1.10 -1.39 -8.12
C LEU A 71 -2.07 -2.04 -9.10
N SER A 72 -2.62 -1.27 -10.05
CA SER A 72 -3.55 -1.78 -11.07
C SER A 72 -2.90 -2.91 -11.86
N GLU A 73 -1.64 -2.70 -12.25
CA GLU A 73 -0.80 -3.68 -12.96
C GLU A 73 -0.55 -4.93 -12.11
N SER A 74 -0.16 -4.76 -10.85
CA SER A 74 0.13 -5.89 -9.95
C SER A 74 -1.12 -6.71 -9.61
N CYS A 75 -2.29 -6.07 -9.52
CA CYS A 75 -3.55 -6.71 -9.18
C CYS A 75 -4.29 -7.30 -10.41
N GLY A 76 -3.74 -7.16 -11.61
CA GLY A 76 -4.42 -7.56 -12.85
C GLY A 76 -5.79 -6.89 -12.97
N ILE A 77 -5.86 -5.61 -12.65
CA ILE A 77 -7.07 -4.79 -12.83
C ILE A 77 -7.01 -4.23 -14.24
N GLU A 78 -8.04 -4.52 -15.04
CA GLU A 78 -8.11 -4.04 -16.42
C GLU A 78 -8.39 -2.52 -16.48
N ALA A 79 -8.09 -1.91 -17.62
CA ALA A 79 -8.51 -0.53 -17.86
C ALA A 79 -10.03 -0.43 -17.77
N ASP A 80 -10.53 0.63 -17.14
CA ASP A 80 -11.96 0.86 -16.90
C ASP A 80 -12.65 -0.21 -16.03
N GLU A 81 -11.90 -1.10 -15.37
CA GLU A 81 -12.46 -2.07 -14.43
C GLU A 81 -12.98 -1.35 -13.17
N GLU A 82 -14.20 -1.68 -12.78
CA GLU A 82 -14.81 -1.28 -11.52
C GLU A 82 -15.06 -2.51 -10.64
N GLY A 83 -14.90 -2.33 -9.33
CA GLY A 83 -15.09 -3.42 -8.38
C GLY A 83 -15.11 -2.96 -6.93
N TYR A 84 -14.93 -3.90 -6.01
CA TYR A 84 -14.87 -3.62 -4.59
C TYR A 84 -13.56 -4.12 -3.98
N ALA A 85 -13.00 -3.30 -3.10
CA ALA A 85 -11.84 -3.61 -2.27
C ALA A 85 -12.25 -3.60 -0.79
N GLY A 86 -11.63 -4.46 -0.01
CA GLY A 86 -11.67 -4.34 1.45
C GLY A 86 -10.56 -3.42 1.92
N ILE A 87 -10.86 -2.47 2.82
CA ILE A 87 -9.87 -1.58 3.42
C ILE A 87 -9.88 -1.79 4.94
N ARG A 88 -8.71 -1.94 5.56
CA ARG A 88 -8.59 -2.03 7.02
C ARG A 88 -7.34 -1.34 7.54
N LEU A 89 -7.47 -0.83 8.76
CA LEU A 89 -6.34 -0.32 9.53
C LEU A 89 -5.70 -1.49 10.27
N THR A 90 -4.42 -1.76 10.04
CA THR A 90 -3.70 -2.96 10.48
C THR A 90 -4.26 -4.28 9.97
N ALA A 91 -3.45 -5.34 10.05
CA ALA A 91 -3.87 -6.68 9.66
C ALA A 91 -5.02 -7.28 10.51
N ARG A 92 -5.41 -6.64 11.63
CA ARG A 92 -6.46 -7.13 12.54
C ARG A 92 -7.67 -6.20 12.63
N GLY A 93 -7.65 -5.05 11.99
CA GLY A 93 -8.74 -4.09 12.06
C GLY A 93 -10.01 -4.52 11.33
N PRO A 94 -11.14 -3.85 11.63
CA PRO A 94 -12.39 -4.04 10.90
C PRO A 94 -12.21 -3.70 9.43
N VAL A 95 -12.91 -4.43 8.56
CA VAL A 95 -12.87 -4.24 7.11
C VAL A 95 -14.02 -3.34 6.68
N THR A 96 -13.68 -2.28 5.97
CA THR A 96 -14.63 -1.43 5.24
C THR A 96 -14.62 -1.86 3.77
N THR A 97 -15.79 -2.15 3.21
CA THR A 97 -15.92 -2.39 1.77
C THR A 97 -15.97 -1.05 1.05
N CYS A 98 -15.14 -0.87 0.03
CA CYS A 98 -15.03 0.36 -0.74
C CYS A 98 -15.06 0.02 -2.23
N ALA A 99 -15.90 0.71 -3.00
CA ALA A 99 -15.84 0.61 -4.46
C ALA A 99 -14.54 1.23 -4.98
N TYR A 100 -13.99 0.68 -6.06
CA TYR A 100 -12.87 1.26 -6.80
C TYR A 100 -13.18 1.31 -8.29
N GLY A 101 -12.50 2.20 -8.99
CA GLY A 101 -12.46 2.25 -10.45
C GLY A 101 -11.06 2.62 -10.93
N VAL A 102 -10.78 2.38 -12.22
CA VAL A 102 -9.53 2.81 -12.86
C VAL A 102 -9.79 4.06 -13.69
N ASP A 103 -9.04 5.12 -13.39
CA ASP A 103 -9.06 6.37 -14.14
C ASP A 103 -8.42 6.17 -15.53
N THR A 104 -8.71 7.07 -16.47
CA THR A 104 -8.12 7.05 -17.83
C THR A 104 -6.60 7.16 -17.85
N ASP A 105 -5.98 7.63 -16.76
CA ASP A 105 -4.53 7.71 -16.58
C ASP A 105 -3.91 6.40 -16.02
N GLY A 106 -4.74 5.41 -15.70
CA GLY A 106 -4.37 4.10 -15.17
C GLY A 106 -4.32 4.03 -13.63
N HIS A 107 -4.60 5.14 -12.93
CA HIS A 107 -4.65 5.12 -11.48
C HIS A 107 -5.94 4.47 -10.97
N THR A 108 -5.81 3.59 -9.98
CA THR A 108 -6.98 3.10 -9.24
C THR A 108 -7.44 4.17 -8.26
N HIS A 109 -8.67 4.64 -8.38
CA HIS A 109 -9.30 5.52 -7.39
C HIS A 109 -10.23 4.73 -6.48
N LEU A 110 -10.29 5.11 -5.21
CA LEU A 110 -11.28 4.60 -4.27
C LEU A 110 -12.48 5.54 -4.25
N SER A 111 -13.69 4.98 -4.19
CA SER A 111 -14.92 5.76 -4.07
C SER A 111 -14.86 6.68 -2.85
N THR A 112 -15.29 7.93 -3.03
CA THR A 112 -15.31 8.95 -1.97
C THR A 112 -16.09 8.47 -0.76
N ASP A 113 -17.26 7.83 -0.96
CA ASP A 113 -18.09 7.33 0.12
C ASP A 113 -17.44 6.17 0.88
N GLY A 114 -16.82 5.22 0.17
CA GLY A 114 -16.15 4.09 0.80
C GLY A 114 -14.90 4.50 1.56
N TRP A 115 -14.11 5.43 1.00
CA TRP A 115 -12.95 5.99 1.69
C TRP A 115 -13.36 6.83 2.91
N LYS A 116 -14.38 7.67 2.79
CA LYS A 116 -14.95 8.41 3.92
C LYS A 116 -15.45 7.48 5.01
N SER A 117 -16.19 6.42 4.66
CA SER A 117 -16.64 5.43 5.62
C SER A 117 -15.47 4.72 6.31
N PHE A 118 -14.36 4.49 5.59
CA PHE A 118 -13.16 3.94 6.19
C PHE A 118 -12.55 4.91 7.20
N LEU A 119 -12.47 6.21 6.93
CA LEU A 119 -11.84 7.17 7.83
C LEU A 119 -12.57 7.36 9.18
N VAL A 120 -13.86 7.03 9.26
CA VAL A 120 -14.67 7.17 10.48
C VAL A 120 -14.01 6.46 11.66
N ASP A 121 -13.88 7.17 12.78
CA ASP A 121 -13.34 6.71 14.06
C ASP A 121 -11.87 6.24 14.02
N LYS A 122 -11.12 6.51 12.94
CA LYS A 122 -9.70 6.12 12.82
C LYS A 122 -8.71 7.19 13.29
N ASN A 123 -9.17 8.42 13.55
CA ASN A 123 -8.33 9.55 13.95
C ASN A 123 -7.09 9.72 13.06
N LEU A 124 -7.26 9.56 11.75
CA LEU A 124 -6.22 9.83 10.77
C LEU A 124 -6.20 11.32 10.42
N HIS A 125 -5.00 11.88 10.27
CA HIS A 125 -4.75 13.30 10.12
C HIS A 125 -3.79 13.59 8.96
N VAL A 126 -3.93 14.78 8.38
CA VAL A 126 -3.03 15.28 7.36
C VAL A 126 -1.58 15.30 7.88
N GLY A 127 -0.65 14.81 7.07
CA GLY A 127 0.77 14.71 7.37
C GLY A 127 1.21 13.39 7.97
N GLN A 128 0.29 12.56 8.49
CA GLN A 128 0.66 11.23 9.00
C GLN A 128 1.19 10.34 7.88
N ALA A 129 2.32 9.67 8.13
CA ALA A 129 2.84 8.66 7.24
C ALA A 129 2.08 7.35 7.43
N ILE A 130 1.75 6.70 6.32
CA ILE A 130 1.10 5.40 6.30
C ILE A 130 1.83 4.48 5.32
N LEU A 131 1.93 3.22 5.71
CA LEU A 131 2.29 2.11 4.83
C LEU A 131 1.01 1.49 4.28
N ILE A 132 0.94 1.36 2.96
CA ILE A 132 -0.14 0.67 2.26
C ILE A 132 0.39 -0.63 1.68
N THR A 133 -0.25 -1.74 2.06
CA THR A 133 0.02 -3.07 1.51
C THR A 133 -1.24 -3.66 0.90
N ILE A 134 -1.07 -4.35 -0.23
CA ILE A 134 -2.17 -4.99 -0.96
C ILE A 134 -2.02 -6.49 -0.87
N ARG A 135 -3.13 -7.19 -0.67
CA ARG A 135 -3.14 -8.63 -0.54
C ARG A 135 -4.29 -9.27 -1.31
N ASN A 136 -4.04 -10.50 -1.72
CA ASN A 136 -5.10 -11.39 -2.21
C ASN A 136 -6.12 -11.63 -1.09
N THR A 137 -7.38 -11.82 -1.48
CA THR A 137 -8.45 -12.10 -0.52
C THR A 137 -9.38 -13.18 -1.05
N ASN A 138 -9.77 -14.09 -0.16
CA ASN A 138 -10.76 -15.13 -0.45
C ASN A 138 -12.19 -14.66 -0.14
N ARG A 139 -12.38 -13.39 0.25
CA ARG A 139 -13.71 -12.84 0.53
C ARG A 139 -14.44 -12.61 -0.78
N GLN A 140 -15.56 -13.30 -0.95
CA GLN A 140 -16.41 -13.15 -2.12
C GLN A 140 -16.81 -11.69 -2.34
N GLY A 141 -16.75 -11.26 -3.60
CA GLY A 141 -17.10 -9.90 -4.00
C GLY A 141 -15.99 -8.86 -3.81
N LEU A 142 -14.83 -9.21 -3.24
CA LEU A 142 -13.68 -8.32 -3.13
C LEU A 142 -12.56 -8.76 -4.07
N LYS A 143 -12.02 -7.83 -4.87
CA LYS A 143 -10.84 -8.07 -5.71
C LYS A 143 -9.57 -8.18 -4.86
N MET A 144 -9.45 -7.33 -3.85
CA MET A 144 -8.25 -7.16 -3.05
C MET A 144 -8.56 -6.72 -1.62
N MET A 145 -7.57 -6.90 -0.74
CA MET A 145 -7.54 -6.33 0.61
C MET A 145 -6.42 -5.30 0.70
N ILE A 146 -6.79 -4.06 0.98
CA ILE A 146 -5.90 -2.93 1.27
C ILE A 146 -5.71 -2.86 2.78
N ILE A 147 -4.47 -2.96 3.23
CA ILE A 147 -4.09 -2.80 4.63
C ILE A 147 -3.30 -1.52 4.77
N ILE A 148 -3.71 -0.71 5.73
CA ILE A 148 -3.08 0.56 6.06
C ILE A 148 -2.49 0.44 7.46
N ASP A 149 -1.19 0.62 7.58
CA ASP A 149 -0.46 0.68 8.84
C ASP A 149 0.05 2.11 9.05
N ILE A 150 -0.11 2.64 10.26
CA ILE A 150 0.43 3.96 10.62
C ILE A 150 1.88 3.73 11.03
N ILE A 151 2.78 4.54 10.47
CA ILE A 151 4.21 4.51 10.75
C ILE A 151 4.66 5.83 11.38
#